data_AF-A0A210Q4K9-F1
#
_entry.id   AF-A0A210Q4K9-F1
#
_cell.length_a   1.000
_cell.length_b   1.000
_cell.length_c   1.000
_cell.angle_alpha   90.00
_cell.angle_beta   90.00
_cell.angle_gamma   90.00
#
_symmetry.space_group_name_H-M   'P 1'
#
loop_
_entity.id
_entity.type
_entity.pdbx_description
1 polymer ?
#
loop_
_entity_poly.entity_id
_entity_poly.type
_entity_poly.pdbx_seq_one_letter_code
_entity_poly.pdbx_strand_id
1 'polypeptide(L)'
;MVQGKVKKKTSLPSGAKGKGGRQHRKTSIKRGGKIIKPKKTKLIEAAKLKRGLQKAINSDIEHMVSMKAVSTEPKQFHVFKADKTASASSSKPTPAAAAAKTKK
;
A
#
# COMPACT_ATOMS: atom_id res chain seq x y z
N MET A 1 -15.98 -58.34 -68.01
CA MET A 1 -15.27 -58.82 -66.80
C MET A 1 -15.62 -57.88 -65.64
N VAL A 2 -16.18 -58.43 -64.56
CA VAL A 2 -16.61 -57.68 -63.37
C VAL A 2 -15.47 -57.66 -62.35
N GLN A 3 -15.08 -56.49 -61.82
CA GLN A 3 -14.19 -56.40 -60.66
C GLN A 3 -14.23 -54.98 -60.03
N GLY A 4 -15.38 -54.61 -59.49
CA GLY A 4 -15.50 -53.46 -58.59
C GLY A 4 -15.08 -53.84 -57.17
N LYS A 5 -13.89 -53.41 -56.74
CA LYS A 5 -13.34 -53.61 -55.39
C LYS A 5 -14.30 -53.09 -54.31
N VAL A 6 -14.73 -53.98 -53.41
CA VAL A 6 -15.55 -53.64 -52.22
C VAL A 6 -14.73 -52.76 -51.26
N LYS A 7 -15.29 -51.60 -50.85
CA LYS A 7 -14.69 -50.69 -49.86
C LYS A 7 -14.70 -51.33 -48.47
N LYS A 8 -13.58 -51.89 -48.02
CA LYS A 8 -13.41 -52.30 -46.61
C LYS A 8 -13.13 -51.06 -45.76
N LYS A 9 -13.98 -50.75 -44.78
CA LYS A 9 -13.68 -49.78 -43.71
C LYS A 9 -12.64 -50.41 -42.78
N THR A 10 -11.38 -49.99 -42.88
CA THR A 10 -10.35 -50.39 -41.91
C THR A 10 -10.58 -49.63 -40.61
N SER A 11 -11.06 -50.30 -39.56
CA SER A 11 -11.02 -49.72 -38.20
C SER A 11 -9.59 -49.83 -37.69
N LEU A 12 -8.94 -48.70 -37.39
CA LEU A 12 -7.68 -48.76 -36.65
C LEU A 12 -7.95 -49.32 -35.24
N PRO A 13 -7.08 -50.20 -34.71
CA PRO A 13 -7.22 -50.71 -33.36
C PRO A 13 -7.17 -49.55 -32.35
N SER A 14 -8.04 -49.63 -31.33
CA SER A 14 -8.15 -48.62 -30.27
C SER A 14 -6.78 -48.43 -29.58
N GLY A 15 -6.11 -47.31 -29.86
CA GLY A 15 -4.80 -46.99 -29.29
C GLY A 15 -3.82 -46.30 -30.25
N ALA A 16 -4.08 -46.30 -31.56
CA ALA A 16 -3.19 -45.68 -32.55
C ALA A 16 -3.22 -44.14 -32.63
N LYS A 17 -3.99 -43.46 -31.75
CA LYS A 17 -3.86 -42.01 -31.54
C LYS A 17 -2.82 -41.79 -30.45
N GLY A 18 -1.56 -41.82 -30.87
CA GLY A 18 -0.41 -41.51 -30.04
C GLY A 18 -0.57 -40.17 -29.32
N LYS A 19 -0.09 -40.16 -28.08
CA LYS A 19 0.01 -39.03 -27.14
C LYS A 19 0.46 -37.74 -27.83
N GLY A 20 -0.51 -36.87 -28.14
CA GLY A 20 -0.26 -35.46 -28.42
C GLY A 20 -0.29 -34.68 -27.11
N GLY A 21 0.84 -34.65 -26.39
CA GLY A 21 1.01 -33.81 -25.21
C GLY A 21 0.82 -32.34 -25.57
N ARG A 22 -0.40 -31.83 -25.42
CA ARG A 22 -0.64 -30.39 -25.35
C ARG A 22 -0.38 -29.94 -23.93
N GLN A 23 0.91 -29.84 -23.57
CA GLN A 23 1.30 -28.88 -22.54
C GLN A 23 0.85 -27.52 -23.04
N HIS A 24 -0.23 -27.00 -22.45
CA HIS A 24 -0.75 -25.68 -22.70
C HIS A 24 0.39 -24.70 -22.39
N ARG A 25 1.11 -24.26 -23.44
CA ARG A 25 2.14 -23.23 -23.28
C ARG A 25 1.46 -22.05 -22.61
N LYS A 26 2.03 -21.62 -21.47
CA LYS A 26 1.61 -20.42 -20.74
C LYS A 26 1.39 -19.33 -21.77
N THR A 27 0.14 -18.90 -21.92
CA THR A 27 -0.30 -17.97 -22.94
C THR A 27 0.65 -16.79 -22.95
N SER A 28 1.34 -16.58 -24.07
CA SER A 28 2.15 -15.39 -24.27
C SER A 28 1.27 -14.17 -24.01
N ILE A 29 1.79 -13.20 -23.24
CA ILE A 29 1.08 -11.96 -22.92
C ILE A 29 0.53 -11.39 -24.23
N LYS A 30 -0.81 -11.29 -24.33
CA LYS A 30 -1.49 -10.77 -25.52
C LYS A 30 -0.93 -9.38 -25.85
N ARG A 31 -0.79 -9.07 -27.14
CA ARG A 31 -0.32 -7.75 -27.57
C ARG A 31 -1.19 -6.67 -26.91
N GLY A 32 -0.55 -5.71 -26.22
CA GLY A 32 -1.20 -4.67 -25.41
C GLY A 32 -1.24 -4.92 -23.90
N GLY A 33 -1.10 -6.16 -23.42
CA GLY A 33 -1.14 -6.49 -21.99
C GLY A 33 0.20 -6.37 -21.24
N LYS A 34 1.21 -5.77 -21.86
CA LYS A 34 2.52 -5.61 -21.21
C LYS A 34 2.41 -4.52 -20.16
N ILE A 35 2.68 -4.85 -18.90
CA ILE A 35 2.79 -3.85 -17.84
C ILE A 35 4.08 -3.05 -18.10
N ILE A 36 3.93 -1.89 -18.74
CA ILE A 36 5.06 -1.00 -19.03
C ILE A 36 5.40 -0.26 -17.74
N LYS A 37 6.54 -0.61 -17.14
CA LYS A 37 7.06 0.09 -15.99
C LYS A 37 7.37 1.56 -16.37
N PRO A 38 7.10 2.54 -15.50
CA PRO A 38 7.48 3.93 -15.73
C PRO A 38 8.97 4.06 -16.08
N LYS A 39 9.32 4.98 -16.98
CA LYS A 39 10.73 5.20 -17.39
C LYS A 39 11.67 5.47 -16.21
N LYS A 40 11.15 5.95 -15.07
CA LYS A 40 11.87 6.35 -13.85
C LYS A 40 11.53 5.52 -12.61
N THR A 41 11.26 4.21 -12.73
CA THR A 41 10.89 3.38 -11.57
C THR A 41 11.88 3.45 -10.41
N LYS A 42 13.19 3.38 -10.71
CA LYS A 42 14.24 3.43 -9.69
C LYS A 42 14.18 4.70 -8.85
N LEU A 43 13.90 5.85 -9.47
CA LEU A 43 13.78 7.13 -8.76
C LEU A 43 12.51 7.17 -7.89
N ILE A 44 11.41 6.59 -8.37
CA ILE A 44 10.15 6.52 -7.61
C ILE A 44 10.31 5.59 -6.41
N GLU A 45 10.94 4.43 -6.61
CA GLU A 45 11.23 3.45 -5.54
C GLU A 45 12.18 4.05 -4.49
N ALA A 46 13.26 4.72 -4.92
CA ALA A 46 14.18 5.41 -4.03
C ALA A 46 13.49 6.55 -3.24
N ALA A 47 12.61 7.33 -3.88
CA ALA A 47 11.85 8.38 -3.20
C ALA A 47 10.88 7.81 -2.16
N LYS A 48 10.22 6.69 -2.46
CA LYS A 48 9.35 5.98 -1.51
C LYS A 48 10.14 5.45 -0.32
N LEU A 49 11.29 4.82 -0.59
CA LEU A 49 12.19 4.31 0.43
C LEU A 49 12.68 5.44 1.33
N LYS A 50 13.16 6.56 0.75
CA LYS A 50 13.59 7.75 1.50
C LYS A 50 12.49 8.28 2.41
N ARG A 51 11.27 8.42 1.90
CA ARG A 51 10.11 8.88 2.69
C ARG A 51 9.73 7.91 3.80
N GLY A 52 9.80 6.60 3.55
CA GLY A 52 9.54 5.57 4.55
C GLY A 52 10.54 5.63 5.69
N LEU A 53 11.84 5.68 5.38
CA LEU A 53 12.91 5.77 6.37
C LEU A 53 12.82 7.08 7.17
N GLN A 54 12.59 8.22 6.51
CA GLN A 54 12.46 9.50 7.20
C GLN A 54 11.33 9.48 8.23
N LYS A 55 10.17 8.90 7.88
CA LYS A 55 9.04 8.78 8.82
C LYS A 55 9.36 7.87 10.00
N ALA A 56 10.00 6.73 9.75
CA ALA A 56 10.38 5.79 10.81
C ALA A 56 11.38 6.42 11.78
N ILE A 57 12.46 7.01 11.25
CA ILE A 57 13.49 7.68 12.05
C ILE A 57 12.89 8.81 12.89
N ASN A 58 12.06 9.67 12.29
CA ASN A 58 11.42 10.76 13.03
C ASN A 58 10.50 10.22 14.13
N SER A 59 9.71 9.18 13.85
CA SER A 59 8.84 8.54 14.84
C SER A 59 9.64 7.94 16.00
N ASP A 60 10.76 7.30 15.72
CA ASP A 60 11.62 6.70 16.74
C ASP A 60 12.29 7.76 17.60
N ILE A 61 12.78 8.85 16.99
CA ILE A 61 13.35 10.00 17.71
C ILE A 61 12.27 10.66 18.58
N GLU A 62 11.10 10.94 18.04
CA GLU A 62 9.97 11.54 18.77
C GLU A 62 9.60 10.70 20.00
N HIS A 63 9.53 9.38 19.85
CA HIS A 63 9.26 8.46 20.95
C HIS A 63 10.38 8.49 22.00
N MET A 64 11.64 8.35 21.59
CA MET A 64 12.77 8.38 22.51
C MET A 64 12.87 9.71 23.27
N VAL A 65 12.65 10.84 22.59
CA VAL A 65 12.66 12.17 23.21
C VAL A 65 11.51 12.29 24.21
N SER A 66 10.32 11.80 23.85
CA SER A 66 9.17 11.79 24.75
C SER A 66 9.44 10.95 26.01
N MET A 67 10.02 9.75 25.85
CA MET A 67 10.39 8.89 26.97
C MET A 67 11.47 9.51 27.85
N LYS A 68 12.49 10.13 27.24
CA LYS A 68 13.54 10.83 27.98
C LYS A 68 12.95 11.98 28.79
N ALA A 69 12.11 12.82 28.20
CA ALA A 69 11.45 13.91 28.91
C ALA A 69 10.68 13.41 30.14
N VAL A 70 9.85 12.37 29.97
CA VAL A 70 9.10 11.75 31.08
C VAL A 70 10.01 11.20 32.18
N SER A 71 11.17 10.64 31.81
CA SER A 71 12.12 10.06 32.78
C SER A 71 12.99 11.11 33.48
N THR A 72 13.33 12.21 32.81
CA THR A 72 14.24 13.23 33.36
C THR A 72 13.51 14.28 34.18
N GLU A 73 12.24 14.53 33.87
CA GLU A 73 11.50 15.61 34.51
C GLU A 73 10.85 15.12 35.82
N PRO A 74 10.92 15.92 36.90
CA PRO A 74 10.36 15.54 38.20
C PRO A 74 8.83 15.50 38.20
N LYS A 75 8.18 16.07 37.19
CA LYS A 75 6.72 16.09 37.03
C LYS A 75 6.39 15.78 35.57
N GLN A 76 5.46 14.86 35.36
CA GLN A 76 5.07 14.43 34.01
C GLN A 76 4.39 15.58 33.26
N PHE A 77 4.90 15.91 32.08
CA PHE A 77 4.27 16.86 31.17
C PHE A 77 3.19 16.16 30.35
N HIS A 78 1.94 16.60 30.49
CA HIS A 78 0.84 16.15 29.65
C HIS A 78 0.83 16.94 28.34
N VAL A 79 1.17 16.28 27.24
CA VAL A 79 1.08 16.89 25.89
C VAL A 79 -0.39 16.96 25.50
N PHE A 80 -1.01 18.13 25.70
CA PHE A 80 -2.32 18.44 25.14
C PHE A 80 -2.16 18.67 23.64
N LYS A 81 -2.67 17.72 22.84
CA LYS A 81 -2.81 17.91 21.39
C LYS A 81 -3.89 18.98 21.18
N ALA A 82 -3.48 20.17 20.78
CA ALA A 82 -4.42 21.18 20.31
C ALA A 82 -5.01 20.69 18.98
N ASP A 83 -6.34 20.58 18.91
CA ASP A 83 -7.03 20.37 17.65
C ASP A 83 -6.67 21.51 16.69
N LYS A 84 -6.26 21.16 15.48
CA LYS A 84 -5.68 22.06 14.46
C LYS A 84 -6.68 23.09 13.88
N THR A 85 -7.72 23.47 14.61
CA THR A 85 -8.77 24.41 14.19
C THR A 85 -8.75 25.74 14.93
N ALA A 86 -7.81 25.99 15.86
CA ALA A 86 -7.80 27.22 16.66
C ALA A 86 -6.55 28.10 16.48
N SER A 87 -5.96 28.17 15.28
CA SER A 87 -4.91 29.16 14.98
C SER A 87 -5.50 30.38 14.24
N ALA A 88 -6.29 31.20 14.93
CA ALA A 88 -6.55 32.60 14.56
C ALA A 88 -7.30 33.35 15.69
N SER A 89 -6.62 33.76 16.76
CA SER A 89 -6.97 34.98 17.52
C SER A 89 -5.97 35.22 18.67
N SER A 90 -4.77 35.69 18.33
CA SER A 90 -3.94 36.40 19.30
C SER A 90 -4.41 37.86 19.37
N SER A 91 -5.44 38.14 20.16
CA SER A 91 -5.70 39.48 20.66
C SER A 91 -5.99 39.37 22.15
N LYS A 92 -4.96 39.60 22.96
CA LYS A 92 -5.13 39.98 24.37
C LYS A 92 -5.89 41.32 24.36
N PRO A 93 -6.89 41.48 25.23
CA PRO A 93 -6.60 42.35 26.37
C PRO A 93 -7.25 41.83 27.66
N THR A 94 -6.46 41.79 28.73
CA THR A 94 -6.98 42.09 30.07
C THR A 94 -7.20 43.60 30.16
N PRO A 95 -8.33 44.04 30.71
CA PRO A 95 -8.23 44.77 31.97
C PRO A 95 -9.30 44.33 32.99
N ALA A 96 -9.08 44.76 34.22
CA ALA A 96 -9.82 44.44 35.42
C ALA A 96 -11.31 44.85 35.43
N ALA A 97 -12.01 44.33 36.46
CA ALA A 97 -13.28 44.78 37.06
C ALA A 97 -14.60 44.16 36.55
N ALA A 98 -15.17 43.26 37.36
CA ALA A 98 -16.58 43.15 37.77
C ALA A 98 -16.77 41.81 38.50
N ALA A 99 -16.70 41.77 39.83
CA ALA A 99 -17.83 41.98 40.72
C ALA A 99 -18.99 40.97 40.53
N ALA A 100 -19.17 40.17 41.59
CA ALA A 100 -20.43 39.62 42.07
C ALA A 100 -21.18 38.56 41.22
N LYS A 101 -21.25 37.33 41.75
CA LYS A 101 -22.47 36.81 42.44
C LYS A 101 -22.25 35.38 42.93
N THR A 102 -22.06 35.26 44.24
CA THR A 102 -22.49 34.14 45.08
C THR A 102 -24.01 34.20 45.31
N LYS A 103 -24.61 33.05 45.66
CA LYS A 103 -26.05 32.67 45.78
C LYS A 103 -26.65 32.13 44.49
N LYS A 104 -27.29 30.96 44.48
CA LYS A 104 -28.09 30.29 45.52
C LYS A 104 -28.02 28.77 45.34
#